data_AF-A0A2E4HXT8-F1
#
_entry.id   AF-A0A2E4HXT8-F1
#
_cell.length_a   1.000
_cell.length_b   1.000
_cell.length_c   1.000
_cell.angle_alpha   90.00
_cell.angle_beta   90.00
_cell.angle_gamma   90.00
#
_symmetry.space_group_name_H-M   'P 1'
#
loop_
_entity.id
_entity.type
_entity.pdbx_description
1 polymer ?
#
loop_
_entity_poly.entity_id
_entity_poly.type
_entity_poly.pdbx_seq_one_letter_code
_entity_poly.pdbx_strand_id
1 'polypeptide(L)'
;MLSNGLASKARQHAQINVEQLASFAQRGVPIIGCEPSCLMMLREDYLDLLPGNENAKRVAEQSFLVEEFLLQAADEDGRVNGNKGGVEQRPLGLELQETPRRLMVHGHCHQKAAVGMVPTLDVLGWVPGYELQPIDSGCCGMAGSFGYKAEHYDVSMAIGERVLFPAMREHPDDGVVLSGISCRQQVLHGTGRAGRHPVQWLADALSDKT
;
A
#
# COMPACT_ATOMS: atom_id res chain seq x y z
N MET A 1 -17.27 -3.71 -6.13
CA MET A 1 -18.51 -3.40 -6.90
C MET A 1 -18.24 -3.46 -8.39
N LEU A 2 -17.25 -2.71 -8.88
CA LEU A 2 -16.90 -2.66 -10.30
C LEU A 2 -16.55 -4.04 -10.87
N SER A 3 -15.69 -4.80 -10.19
CA SER A 3 -15.31 -6.17 -10.56
C SER A 3 -16.45 -7.20 -10.55
N ASN A 4 -17.61 -6.88 -9.97
CA ASN A 4 -18.80 -7.74 -9.97
C ASN A 4 -19.88 -7.21 -10.94
N GLY A 5 -19.53 -6.31 -11.87
CA GLY A 5 -20.46 -5.76 -12.87
C GLY A 5 -21.47 -4.74 -12.33
N LEU A 6 -21.32 -4.28 -11.08
CA LEU A 6 -22.24 -3.34 -10.44
C LEU A 6 -21.85 -1.88 -10.72
N ALA A 7 -21.69 -1.52 -11.99
CA ALA A 7 -21.17 -0.22 -12.42
C ALA A 7 -22.03 0.96 -11.94
N SER A 8 -23.37 0.85 -12.03
CA SER A 8 -24.27 1.92 -11.57
C SER A 8 -24.15 2.20 -10.07
N LYS A 9 -24.01 1.14 -9.25
CA LYS A 9 -23.77 1.28 -7.81
C LYS A 9 -22.38 1.86 -7.54
N ALA A 10 -21.36 1.39 -8.26
CA ALA A 10 -20.01 1.94 -8.15
C ALA A 10 -20.01 3.45 -8.45
N ARG A 11 -20.72 3.90 -9.48
CA ARG A 11 -20.87 5.32 -9.81
C ARG A 11 -21.58 6.12 -8.71
N GLN A 12 -22.64 5.58 -8.12
CA GLN A 12 -23.33 6.24 -7.00
C GLN A 12 -22.38 6.43 -5.80
N HIS A 13 -21.62 5.41 -5.44
CA HIS A 13 -20.63 5.49 -4.37
C HIS A 13 -19.46 6.41 -4.72
N ALA A 14 -19.04 6.45 -5.99
CA ALA A 14 -18.04 7.40 -6.46
C ALA A 14 -18.51 8.84 -6.22
N GLN A 15 -19.75 9.17 -6.57
CA GLN A 15 -20.32 10.50 -6.35
C GLN A 15 -20.31 10.89 -4.87
N ILE A 16 -20.78 10.00 -3.99
CA ILE A 16 -20.82 10.23 -2.54
C ILE A 16 -19.41 10.50 -1.99
N ASN A 17 -18.45 9.66 -2.33
CA ASN A 17 -17.08 9.79 -1.85
C ASN A 17 -16.43 11.08 -2.35
N VAL A 18 -16.61 11.41 -3.64
CA VAL A 18 -16.06 12.65 -4.22
C VAL A 18 -16.67 13.87 -3.55
N GLU A 19 -17.97 13.90 -3.32
CA GLU A 19 -18.64 15.03 -2.63
C GLU A 19 -18.09 15.24 -1.21
N GLN A 20 -17.85 14.16 -0.47
CA GLN A 20 -17.31 14.23 0.90
C GLN A 20 -15.85 14.71 0.93
N LEU A 21 -15.06 14.31 -0.06
CA LEU A 21 -13.62 14.60 -0.10
C LEU A 21 -13.29 15.92 -0.82
N ALA A 22 -14.18 16.42 -1.68
CA ALA A 22 -13.95 17.58 -2.53
C ALA A 22 -13.48 18.81 -1.75
N SER A 23 -14.13 19.14 -0.63
CA SER A 23 -13.78 20.36 0.13
C SER A 23 -12.36 20.30 0.73
N PHE A 24 -11.86 19.11 1.05
CA PHE A 24 -10.49 18.89 1.51
C PHE A 24 -9.50 19.01 0.36
N ALA A 25 -9.77 18.29 -0.75
CA ALA A 25 -8.91 18.32 -1.93
C ALA A 25 -8.78 19.74 -2.52
N GLN A 26 -9.86 20.52 -2.54
CA GLN A 26 -9.85 21.91 -3.01
C GLN A 26 -8.97 22.84 -2.17
N ARG A 27 -8.75 22.52 -0.89
CA ARG A 27 -7.84 23.24 0.01
C ARG A 27 -6.41 22.70 -0.03
N GLY A 28 -6.12 21.72 -0.90
CA GLY A 28 -4.82 21.05 -0.95
C GLY A 28 -4.56 20.14 0.26
N VAL A 29 -5.61 19.66 0.94
CA VAL A 29 -5.43 18.70 2.03
C VAL A 29 -5.25 17.31 1.43
N PRO A 30 -4.15 16.60 1.75
CA PRO A 30 -3.87 15.28 1.20
C PRO A 30 -4.87 14.24 1.72
N ILE A 31 -5.30 13.35 0.83
CA ILE A 31 -6.16 12.20 1.08
C ILE A 31 -5.27 10.96 1.07
N ILE A 32 -5.03 10.40 2.26
CA ILE A 32 -4.05 9.33 2.44
C ILE A 32 -4.75 7.97 2.55
N GLY A 33 -4.37 7.02 1.69
CA GLY A 33 -4.90 5.66 1.70
C GLY A 33 -3.87 4.62 2.14
N CYS A 34 -4.29 3.69 3.01
CA CYS A 34 -3.51 2.51 3.38
C CYS A 34 -3.87 1.26 2.56
N GLU A 35 -5.00 1.30 1.83
CA GLU A 35 -5.44 0.17 1.00
C GLU A 35 -5.27 0.56 -0.48
N PRO A 36 -4.28 -0.02 -1.20
CA PRO A 36 -4.02 0.38 -2.57
C PRO A 36 -5.20 0.19 -3.51
N SER A 37 -5.99 -0.88 -3.34
CA SER A 37 -7.16 -1.09 -4.18
C SER A 37 -8.23 0.00 -4.00
N CYS A 38 -8.43 0.47 -2.77
CA CYS A 38 -9.38 1.55 -2.47
C CYS A 38 -8.87 2.90 -2.96
N LEU A 39 -7.58 3.19 -2.78
CA LEU A 39 -7.02 4.47 -3.23
C LEU A 39 -7.03 4.58 -4.76
N MET A 40 -6.73 3.50 -5.48
CA MET A 40 -6.79 3.54 -6.95
C MET A 40 -8.20 3.78 -7.49
N MET A 41 -9.26 3.41 -6.75
CA MET A 41 -10.61 3.84 -7.11
C MET A 41 -10.72 5.36 -7.18
N LEU A 42 -10.10 6.09 -6.25
CA LEU A 42 -10.11 7.56 -6.25
C LEU A 42 -9.26 8.15 -7.37
N ARG A 43 -8.07 7.58 -7.61
CA ARG A 43 -7.10 8.11 -8.58
C ARG A 43 -7.44 7.81 -10.03
N GLU A 44 -8.09 6.68 -10.31
CA GLU A 44 -8.29 6.17 -11.67
C GLU A 44 -9.79 5.91 -11.93
N ASP A 45 -10.38 4.90 -11.29
CA ASP A 45 -11.72 4.42 -11.66
C ASP A 45 -12.82 5.48 -11.50
N TYR A 46 -12.71 6.39 -10.53
CA TYR A 46 -13.71 7.43 -10.31
C TYR A 46 -13.72 8.50 -11.41
N LEU A 47 -12.59 8.70 -12.10
CA LEU A 47 -12.52 9.61 -13.24
C LEU A 47 -13.33 9.07 -14.42
N ASP A 48 -13.30 7.75 -14.63
CA ASP A 48 -14.09 7.07 -15.66
C ASP A 48 -15.58 6.96 -15.27
N LEU A 49 -15.87 6.73 -13.99
CA LEU A 49 -17.25 6.64 -13.50
C LEU A 49 -17.96 8.01 -13.48
N LEU A 50 -17.21 9.11 -13.32
CA LEU A 50 -17.70 10.48 -13.23
C LEU A 50 -17.01 11.39 -14.27
N PRO A 51 -17.21 11.13 -15.58
CA PRO A 51 -16.48 11.83 -16.63
C PRO A 51 -16.75 13.33 -16.58
N GLY A 52 -15.68 14.13 -16.61
CA GLY A 52 -15.74 15.59 -16.56
C GLY A 52 -16.03 16.19 -15.18
N ASN A 53 -16.10 15.38 -14.12
CA ASN A 53 -16.29 15.91 -12.76
C ASN A 53 -14.97 16.49 -12.21
N GLU A 54 -14.90 17.82 -12.11
CA GLU A 54 -13.72 18.54 -11.61
C GLU A 54 -13.37 18.22 -10.16
N ASN A 55 -14.36 17.90 -9.32
CA ASN A 55 -14.08 17.46 -7.95
C ASN A 55 -13.44 16.07 -7.94
N ALA A 56 -13.84 15.17 -8.85
CA ALA A 56 -13.22 13.85 -8.95
C ALA A 56 -11.73 13.98 -9.35
N LYS A 57 -11.42 14.86 -10.31
CA LYS A 57 -10.03 15.17 -10.70
C LYS A 57 -9.21 15.69 -9.53
N ARG A 58 -9.72 16.69 -8.80
CA ARG A 58 -9.01 17.26 -7.63
C ARG A 58 -8.81 16.22 -6.53
N VAL A 59 -9.81 15.37 -6.27
CA VAL A 59 -9.68 14.28 -5.30
C VAL A 59 -8.61 13.28 -5.74
N ALA A 60 -8.57 12.91 -7.02
CA ALA A 60 -7.53 12.04 -7.57
C ALA A 60 -6.12 12.64 -7.40
N GLU A 61 -5.94 13.91 -7.75
CA GLU A 61 -4.66 14.64 -7.64
C GLU A 61 -4.16 14.78 -6.19
N GLN A 62 -5.08 14.78 -5.22
CA GLN A 62 -4.78 14.88 -3.79
C GLN A 62 -4.76 13.52 -3.08
N SER A 63 -4.84 12.40 -3.82
CA SER A 63 -4.89 11.05 -3.24
C SER A 63 -3.53 10.35 -3.30
N PHE A 64 -2.98 9.97 -2.15
CA PHE A 64 -1.64 9.38 -2.01
C PHE A 64 -1.68 8.09 -1.21
N LEU A 65 -0.85 7.10 -1.58
CA LEU A 65 -0.52 6.04 -0.64
C LEU A 65 0.28 6.65 0.51
N VAL A 66 0.14 6.07 1.70
CA VAL A 66 0.85 6.58 2.88
C VAL A 66 2.36 6.64 2.66
N GLU A 67 2.95 5.70 1.93
CA GLU A 67 4.37 5.69 1.61
C GLU A 67 4.77 6.81 0.65
N GLU A 68 3.95 7.12 -0.37
CA GLU A 68 4.16 8.27 -1.26
C GLU A 68 4.10 9.58 -0.47
N PHE A 69 3.08 9.73 0.38
CA PHE A 69 2.88 10.92 1.19
C PHE A 69 4.05 11.15 2.17
N LEU A 70 4.53 10.09 2.82
CA LEU A 70 5.66 10.18 3.75
C LEU A 70 6.93 10.65 3.03
N LEU A 71 7.23 10.12 1.84
CA LEU A 71 8.39 10.56 1.06
C LEU A 71 8.26 12.00 0.60
N GLN A 72 7.09 12.38 0.08
CA GLN A 72 6.84 13.76 -0.33
C GLN A 72 7.02 14.72 0.85
N ALA A 73 6.41 14.43 1.99
CA ALA A 73 6.54 15.27 3.18
C ALA A 73 8.00 15.37 3.65
N ALA A 74 8.78 14.30 3.52
CA ALA A 74 10.17 14.26 3.96
C ALA A 74 11.13 15.00 3.01
N ASP A 75 10.82 15.03 1.71
CA ASP A 75 11.50 15.88 0.71
C ASP A 75 11.16 17.36 0.93
N GLU A 76 9.88 17.69 1.17
CA GLU A 76 9.44 19.06 1.50
C GLU A 76 10.07 19.58 2.80
N ASP A 77 10.28 18.70 3.78
CA ASP A 77 10.99 18.99 5.04
C ASP A 77 12.51 19.18 4.84
N GLY A 78 13.04 18.89 3.64
CA GLY A 78 14.44 19.10 3.26
C GLY A 78 15.43 18.15 3.95
N ARG A 79 14.94 17.16 4.71
CA ARG A 79 15.75 16.19 5.47
C ARG A 79 16.04 14.90 4.69
N VAL A 80 15.37 14.68 3.57
CA VAL A 80 15.56 13.50 2.70
C VAL A 80 16.10 13.94 1.34
N ASN A 81 17.31 14.49 1.34
CA ASN A 81 18.11 14.55 0.12
C ASN A 81 19.42 13.80 0.36
N GLY A 82 19.49 12.60 -0.22
CA GLY A 82 20.71 11.83 -0.34
C GLY A 82 21.82 12.67 -0.98
N ASN A 83 23.05 12.43 -0.52
CA ASN A 83 24.30 13.03 -1.01
C ASN A 83 24.68 14.46 -0.57
N LYS A 84 24.56 14.78 0.73
CA LYS A 84 25.60 15.57 1.42
C LYS A 84 25.86 14.96 2.80
N GLY A 85 27.08 14.46 3.00
CA GLY A 85 27.43 13.61 4.11
C GLY A 85 27.15 14.17 5.51
N GLY A 86 26.80 13.27 6.43
CA GLY A 86 27.28 13.36 7.80
C GLY A 86 26.34 13.85 8.89
N VAL A 87 25.02 13.93 8.69
CA VAL A 87 24.08 14.23 9.79
C VAL A 87 22.94 13.21 9.78
N GLU A 88 22.65 12.61 10.95
CA GLU A 88 21.56 11.67 11.21
C GLU A 88 20.29 12.06 10.43
N GLN A 89 20.00 11.32 9.35
CA GLN A 89 18.78 11.52 8.59
C GLN A 89 17.62 11.00 9.43
N ARG A 90 16.88 11.92 10.06
CA ARG A 90 15.60 11.65 10.72
C ARG A 90 14.50 12.19 9.81
N PRO A 91 13.96 11.40 8.86
CA PRO A 91 12.85 11.83 8.02
C PRO A 91 11.70 12.31 8.88
N LEU A 92 11.19 13.51 8.61
CA LEU A 92 10.07 14.10 9.36
C LEU A 92 10.32 14.26 10.87
N GLY A 93 11.58 14.26 11.31
CA GLY A 93 11.94 14.26 12.73
C GLY A 93 11.59 12.96 13.48
N LEU A 94 11.25 11.88 12.78
CA LEU A 94 10.94 10.59 13.38
C LEU A 94 12.19 9.99 14.04
N GLU A 95 12.07 9.64 15.32
CA GLU A 95 13.10 8.88 16.03
C GLU A 95 12.87 7.39 15.81
N LEU A 96 13.58 6.82 14.84
CA LEU A 96 13.55 5.40 14.51
C LEU A 96 14.75 4.70 15.18
N GLN A 97 14.47 3.68 16.00
CA GLN A 97 15.51 2.88 16.63
C GLN A 97 16.02 1.79 15.70
N GLU A 98 17.30 1.45 15.84
CA GLU A 98 17.88 0.31 15.14
C GLU A 98 17.13 -0.98 15.50
N THR A 99 16.54 -1.62 14.49
CA THR A 99 15.67 -2.77 14.64
C THR A 99 16.10 -3.86 13.65
N PRO A 100 17.10 -4.69 13.98
CA PRO A 100 17.61 -5.72 13.07
C PRO A 100 16.52 -6.75 12.72
N ARG A 101 16.03 -6.71 11.47
CA ARG A 101 14.97 -7.60 10.97
C ARG A 101 15.09 -7.80 9.47
N ARG A 102 14.99 -9.04 9.02
CA ARG A 102 14.76 -9.38 7.62
C ARG A 102 13.27 -9.30 7.31
N LEU A 103 12.90 -8.59 6.25
CA LEU A 103 11.51 -8.33 5.88
C LEU A 103 11.27 -8.72 4.42
N MET A 104 10.44 -9.74 4.20
CA MET A 104 9.89 -10.05 2.89
C MET A 104 8.80 -9.04 2.53
N VAL A 105 8.92 -8.40 1.36
CA VAL A 105 8.03 -7.32 0.93
C VAL A 105 7.25 -7.72 -0.31
N HIS A 106 5.93 -7.87 -0.17
CA HIS A 106 5.02 -8.02 -1.30
C HIS A 106 4.10 -6.81 -1.40
N GLY A 107 4.30 -6.02 -2.47
CA GLY A 107 3.36 -4.94 -2.79
C GLY A 107 2.13 -5.43 -3.51
N HIS A 108 1.03 -4.73 -3.24
CA HIS A 108 -0.26 -4.98 -3.84
C HIS A 108 -0.20 -4.78 -5.36
N CYS A 109 -0.94 -5.57 -6.14
CA CYS A 109 -0.92 -5.48 -7.61
C CYS A 109 -1.32 -4.07 -8.11
N HIS A 110 -2.34 -3.43 -7.53
CA HIS A 110 -2.71 -2.05 -7.86
C HIS A 110 -1.61 -1.04 -7.51
N GLN A 111 -0.90 -1.23 -6.39
CA GLN A 111 0.23 -0.38 -6.02
C GLN A 111 1.37 -0.53 -7.04
N LYS A 112 1.74 -1.77 -7.37
CA LYS A 112 2.79 -2.07 -8.35
C LYS A 112 2.49 -1.48 -9.71
N ALA A 113 1.22 -1.52 -10.14
CA ALA A 113 0.79 -0.97 -11.42
C ALA A 113 0.82 0.55 -11.45
N ALA A 114 0.38 1.21 -10.37
CA ALA A 114 0.23 2.66 -10.35
C ALA A 114 1.53 3.42 -10.02
N VAL A 115 2.24 3.00 -8.97
CA VAL A 115 3.36 3.78 -8.39
C VAL A 115 4.61 2.95 -8.15
N GLY A 116 4.52 1.63 -8.30
CA GLY A 116 5.63 0.70 -8.08
C GLY A 116 5.91 0.42 -6.60
N MET A 117 7.09 -0.17 -6.35
CA MET A 117 7.52 -0.61 -5.01
C MET A 117 8.44 0.37 -4.31
N VAL A 118 9.08 1.27 -5.07
CA VAL A 118 10.12 2.19 -4.57
C VAL A 118 9.63 2.95 -3.33
N PRO A 119 8.41 3.54 -3.30
CA PRO A 119 7.96 4.27 -2.12
C PRO A 119 7.95 3.43 -0.84
N THR A 120 7.47 2.20 -0.92
CA THR A 120 7.44 1.29 0.23
C THR A 120 8.83 0.87 0.67
N LEU A 121 9.74 0.60 -0.26
CA LEU A 121 11.09 0.19 0.07
C LEU A 121 11.90 1.33 0.68
N ASP A 122 11.79 2.54 0.13
CA ASP A 122 12.51 3.71 0.64
C ASP A 122 12.05 4.08 2.05
N VAL A 123 10.73 4.11 2.29
CA VAL A 123 10.17 4.41 3.61
C VAL A 123 10.56 3.35 4.65
N LEU A 124 10.49 2.06 4.30
CA LEU A 124 10.95 1.01 5.22
C LEU A 124 12.46 1.06 5.45
N GLY A 125 13.23 1.50 4.45
CA GLY A 125 14.67 1.71 4.53
C GLY A 125 15.08 2.84 5.48
N TRP A 126 14.14 3.67 5.92
CA TRP A 126 14.39 4.66 6.98
C TRP A 126 14.71 4.01 8.33
N VAL A 127 14.27 2.78 8.57
CA VAL A 127 14.54 2.07 9.82
C VAL A 127 15.91 1.40 9.75
N PRO A 128 16.88 1.80 10.59
CA PRO A 128 18.19 1.15 10.61
C PRO A 128 18.04 -0.33 11.00
N GLY A 129 18.70 -1.23 10.28
CA GLY A 129 18.68 -2.67 10.54
C GLY A 129 17.57 -3.45 9.83
N TYR A 130 16.64 -2.80 9.12
CA TYR A 130 15.75 -3.52 8.20
C TYR A 130 16.51 -3.98 6.96
N GLU A 131 16.52 -5.30 6.74
CA GLU A 131 17.00 -5.94 5.51
C GLU A 131 15.77 -6.29 4.67
N LEU A 132 15.51 -5.49 3.63
CA LEU A 132 14.32 -5.63 2.79
C LEU A 132 14.55 -6.61 1.65
N GLN A 133 13.63 -7.56 1.49
CA GLN A 133 13.64 -8.58 0.45
C GLN A 133 12.35 -8.47 -0.37
N PRO A 134 12.34 -7.67 -1.46
CA PRO A 134 11.19 -7.58 -2.35
C PRO A 134 10.92 -8.93 -3.01
N ILE A 135 9.68 -9.42 -2.89
CA ILE A 135 9.27 -10.67 -3.55
C ILE A 135 8.78 -10.34 -4.96
N ASP A 136 9.45 -10.89 -5.97
CA ASP A 136 9.09 -10.80 -7.39
C ASP A 136 7.84 -11.64 -7.73
N SER A 137 6.72 -11.23 -7.13
CA SER A 137 5.42 -11.88 -7.22
C SER A 137 4.43 -10.97 -7.94
N GLY A 138 3.48 -11.57 -8.65
CA GLY A 138 2.36 -10.86 -9.26
C GLY A 138 1.26 -10.52 -8.25
N CYS A 139 0.02 -10.85 -8.58
CA CYS A 139 -1.11 -10.78 -7.65
C CYS A 139 -1.00 -11.84 -6.54
N CYS A 140 -1.59 -11.58 -5.37
CA CYS A 140 -1.70 -12.57 -4.29
C CYS A 140 -2.71 -13.70 -4.60
N GLY A 141 -3.64 -13.47 -5.53
CA GLY A 141 -4.72 -14.39 -5.90
C GLY A 141 -6.12 -13.91 -5.56
N MET A 142 -6.27 -12.96 -4.63
CA MET A 142 -7.60 -12.60 -4.10
C MET A 142 -8.48 -11.75 -5.00
N ALA A 143 -7.91 -10.72 -5.64
CA ALA A 143 -8.62 -9.77 -6.49
C ALA A 143 -10.01 -9.34 -5.94
N GLY A 144 -10.04 -8.84 -4.71
CA GLY A 144 -11.27 -8.51 -3.99
C GLY A 144 -11.99 -9.77 -3.49
N SER A 145 -13.24 -9.97 -3.91
CA SER A 145 -14.04 -11.16 -3.52
C SER A 145 -13.82 -12.36 -4.43
N PHE A 146 -12.97 -12.26 -5.46
CA PHE A 146 -12.77 -13.32 -6.45
C PHE A 146 -12.29 -14.61 -5.77
N GLY A 147 -11.22 -14.54 -4.98
CA GLY A 147 -10.63 -15.71 -4.33
C GLY A 147 -11.49 -16.39 -3.26
N TYR A 148 -12.57 -15.74 -2.81
CA TYR A 148 -13.54 -16.33 -1.88
C TYR A 148 -14.63 -17.16 -2.58
N LYS A 149 -14.83 -17.00 -3.89
CA LYS A 149 -15.85 -17.75 -4.61
C LYS A 149 -15.37 -19.19 -4.80
N ALA A 150 -16.20 -20.17 -4.45
CA ALA A 150 -15.86 -21.60 -4.56
C ALA A 150 -15.34 -21.97 -5.97
N GLU A 151 -15.97 -21.42 -7.00
CA GLU A 151 -15.60 -21.55 -8.42
C GLU A 151 -14.21 -20.98 -8.78
N HIS A 152 -13.63 -20.11 -7.96
CA HIS A 152 -12.34 -19.46 -8.21
C HIS A 152 -11.28 -19.80 -7.15
N TYR A 153 -11.63 -20.57 -6.12
CA TYR A 153 -10.76 -20.85 -4.99
C TYR A 153 -9.45 -21.49 -5.43
N ASP A 154 -9.52 -22.56 -6.22
CA ASP A 154 -8.33 -23.28 -6.70
C ASP A 154 -7.44 -22.39 -7.56
N VAL A 155 -8.03 -21.50 -8.37
CA VAL A 155 -7.30 -20.53 -9.18
C VAL A 155 -6.61 -19.48 -8.30
N SER A 156 -7.29 -18.95 -7.30
CA SER A 156 -6.73 -18.00 -6.33
C SER A 156 -5.53 -18.61 -5.59
N MET A 157 -5.68 -19.84 -5.11
CA MET A 157 -4.61 -20.58 -4.44
C MET A 157 -3.44 -20.86 -5.37
N ALA A 158 -3.71 -21.31 -6.60
CA ALA A 158 -2.68 -21.55 -7.60
C ALA A 158 -1.88 -20.28 -7.95
N ILE A 159 -2.51 -19.10 -7.96
CA ILE A 159 -1.82 -17.81 -8.16
C ILE A 159 -0.86 -17.54 -6.99
N GLY A 160 -1.30 -17.72 -5.75
CA GLY A 160 -0.46 -17.57 -4.56
C GLY A 160 0.74 -18.52 -4.56
N GLU A 161 0.53 -19.76 -4.99
CA GLU A 161 1.54 -20.83 -5.07
C GLU A 161 2.63 -20.59 -6.12
N ARG A 162 2.49 -19.62 -7.03
CA ARG A 162 3.52 -19.38 -8.07
C ARG A 162 4.83 -18.88 -7.48
N VAL A 163 4.76 -17.91 -6.56
CA VAL A 163 5.94 -17.24 -5.98
C VAL A 163 5.68 -16.84 -4.52
N LEU A 164 4.52 -16.24 -4.23
CA LEU A 164 4.26 -15.62 -2.94
C LEU A 164 4.28 -16.63 -1.79
N PHE A 165 3.52 -17.72 -1.90
CA PHE A 165 3.46 -18.73 -0.83
C PHE A 165 4.77 -19.53 -0.67
N PRO A 166 5.46 -19.95 -1.75
CA PRO A 166 6.79 -20.53 -1.65
C PRO A 166 7.78 -19.66 -0.86
N ALA A 167 7.89 -18.36 -1.18
CA ALA A 167 8.80 -17.44 -0.49
C ALA A 167 8.53 -17.41 1.04
N MET A 168 7.26 -17.42 1.45
CA MET A 168 6.87 -17.43 2.86
C MET A 168 7.29 -18.71 3.60
N ARG A 169 7.33 -19.85 2.88
CA ARG A 169 7.74 -21.15 3.43
C ARG A 169 9.26 -21.31 3.46
N GLU A 170 9.96 -20.73 2.48
CA GLU A 170 11.42 -20.75 2.40
C GLU A 170 12.07 -19.84 3.46
N HIS A 171 11.38 -18.78 3.89
CA HIS A 171 11.85 -17.83 4.90
C HIS A 171 10.87 -17.73 6.08
N PRO A 172 10.72 -18.80 6.89
CA PRO A 172 9.71 -18.86 7.95
C PRO A 172 9.94 -17.86 9.09
N ASP A 173 11.17 -17.41 9.28
CA ASP A 173 11.56 -16.49 10.36
C ASP A 173 11.54 -15.01 9.95
N ASP A 174 11.51 -14.72 8.64
CA ASP A 174 11.53 -13.35 8.12
C ASP A 174 10.16 -12.69 8.33
N GLY A 175 10.15 -11.39 8.63
CA GLY A 175 8.92 -10.59 8.75
C GLY A 175 8.21 -10.44 7.41
N VAL A 176 6.89 -10.28 7.42
CA VAL A 176 6.07 -10.24 6.20
C VAL A 176 5.39 -8.88 6.06
N VAL A 177 5.73 -8.16 5.01
CA VAL A 177 5.15 -6.85 4.67
C VAL A 177 4.15 -7.00 3.52
N LEU A 178 2.90 -6.59 3.79
CA LEU A 178 1.77 -6.67 2.86
C LEU A 178 0.91 -5.40 2.96
N SER A 179 0.93 -4.55 1.93
CA SER A 179 0.19 -3.28 1.90
C SER A 179 -1.33 -3.49 1.87
N GLY A 180 -1.83 -4.46 1.10
CA GLY A 180 -3.29 -4.67 0.97
C GLY A 180 -3.91 -5.65 1.96
N ILE A 181 -5.13 -5.37 2.41
CA ILE A 181 -5.91 -6.23 3.32
C ILE A 181 -6.19 -7.61 2.72
N SER A 182 -6.55 -7.65 1.44
CA SER A 182 -6.83 -8.91 0.74
C SER A 182 -5.56 -9.75 0.64
N CYS A 183 -4.40 -9.13 0.40
CA CYS A 183 -3.12 -9.84 0.41
C CYS A 183 -2.79 -10.41 1.79
N ARG A 184 -3.03 -9.65 2.87
CA ARG A 184 -2.83 -10.14 4.26
C ARG A 184 -3.69 -11.37 4.56
N GLN A 185 -4.97 -11.32 4.18
CA GLN A 185 -5.89 -12.45 4.36
C GLN A 185 -5.46 -13.67 3.53
N GLN A 186 -5.05 -13.45 2.28
CA GLN A 186 -4.62 -14.53 1.38
C GLN A 186 -3.36 -15.24 1.86
N VAL A 187 -2.36 -14.48 2.28
CA VAL A 187 -1.12 -15.05 2.81
C VAL A 187 -1.40 -15.79 4.12
N LEU A 188 -2.23 -15.24 5.01
CA LEU A 188 -2.64 -15.93 6.22
C LEU A 188 -3.37 -17.24 5.91
N HIS A 189 -4.32 -17.22 4.99
CA HIS A 189 -5.08 -18.42 4.59
C HIS A 189 -4.18 -19.47 3.95
N GLY A 190 -3.33 -19.08 3.00
CA GLY A 190 -2.54 -20.02 2.20
C GLY A 190 -1.25 -20.51 2.86
N THR A 191 -0.74 -19.80 3.86
CA THR A 191 0.57 -20.11 4.46
C THR A 191 0.56 -20.16 5.99
N GLY A 192 -0.51 -19.69 6.65
CA GLY A 192 -0.54 -19.49 8.09
C GLY A 192 0.28 -18.29 8.59
N ARG A 193 1.04 -17.60 7.72
CA ARG A 193 1.84 -16.42 8.08
C ARG A 193 0.96 -15.17 8.16
N ALA A 194 1.03 -14.46 9.28
CA ALA A 194 0.42 -13.14 9.40
C ALA A 194 1.36 -12.07 8.83
N GLY A 195 0.94 -11.40 7.75
CA GLY A 195 1.63 -10.21 7.25
C GLY A 195 1.04 -8.91 7.79
N ARG A 196 1.87 -7.87 7.82
CA ARG A 196 1.53 -6.54 8.38
C ARG A 196 1.73 -5.43 7.36
N HIS A 197 0.99 -4.35 7.51
CA HIS A 197 1.11 -3.17 6.67
C HIS A 197 2.48 -2.47 6.90
N PRO A 198 3.13 -1.87 5.88
CA PRO A 198 4.38 -1.11 6.05
C PRO A 198 4.38 -0.13 7.24
N VAL A 199 3.35 0.69 7.37
CA VAL A 199 3.17 1.62 8.51
C VAL A 199 3.26 0.95 9.88
N GLN A 200 2.80 -0.30 10.03
CA GLN A 200 2.92 -1.01 11.31
C GLN A 200 4.38 -1.37 11.63
N TRP A 201 5.17 -1.70 10.60
CA TRP A 201 6.60 -1.95 10.77
C TRP A 201 7.36 -0.67 11.10
N LEU A 202 6.97 0.48 10.54
CA LEU A 202 7.52 1.78 10.93
C LEU A 202 7.15 2.13 12.38
N ALA A 203 5.88 1.95 12.76
CA ALA A 203 5.40 2.28 14.10
C ALA A 203 6.11 1.47 15.19
N ASP A 204 6.41 0.19 14.93
CA ASP A 204 7.17 -0.64 15.87
C ASP A 204 8.59 -0.14 16.12
N ALA A 205 9.19 0.48 15.10
CA ALA A 205 10.54 1.02 15.13
C ALA A 205 10.63 2.43 15.74
N LEU A 206 9.51 3.08 16.06
CA LEU A 206 9.52 4.35 16.77
C LEU A 206 10.09 4.17 18.20
N SER A 207 11.03 5.03 18.58
CA SER A 207 11.65 5.07 19.90
C SER A 207 10.68 5.58 20.97
N ASP A 208 9.83 6.54 20.62
CA ASP A 208 8.80 7.10 21.51
C ASP A 208 7.43 6.55 21.10
N LYS A 209 6.90 5.62 21.89
CA LYS A 209 5.58 5.02 21.71
C LYS A 209 4.63 5.68 22.70
N THR A 210 4.20 6.89 22.37
CA THR A 210 3.16 7.60 23.12
C THR A 210 1.79 6.97 22.94
#